data_AF-A0A7Y2TFG1-F1
#
_entry.id   AF-A0A7Y2TFG1-F1
#
_cell.length_a   1.000
_cell.length_b   1.000
_cell.length_c   1.000
_cell.angle_alpha   90.00
_cell.angle_beta   90.00
_cell.angle_gamma   90.00
#
_symmetry.space_group_name_H-M   'P 1'
#
loop_
_entity.id
_entity.type
_entity.pdbx_description
1 polymer ?
#
loop_
_entity_poly.entity_id
_entity_poly.type
_entity_poly.pdbx_seq_one_letter_code
_entity_poly.pdbx_strand_id
1 'polypeptide(L)'
;MIQSFAQNSLDSFSHAMLDSASLKQKQVEVFQKILKKRNSFKLKQHLDTTHRHVFITEYYNTLNNNYSVYEHYFNATDTLAKNVYLAGKEADVEEYYNPLFGIEIEKIYPSQTLNFKSEHYKNFGLVQRAEYDSIVLAYSTCVSRPDMNQAKKDKSNAKKRIQSTYKICTYIDVNADAIYISFQTPVKNPQLRIINYNPVWDW
;
A
#
# COMPACT_ATOMS: atom_id res chain seq x y z
N MET A 1 4.68 -21.01 -19.01
CA MET A 1 6.12 -20.72 -19.26
C MET A 1 6.46 -19.23 -19.11
N ILE A 2 5.50 -18.30 -19.23
CA ILE A 2 5.71 -16.84 -19.08
C ILE A 2 5.65 -16.38 -17.60
N GLN A 3 4.77 -16.98 -16.77
CA GLN A 3 4.60 -16.64 -15.35
C GLN A 3 5.86 -16.85 -14.48
N SER A 4 6.66 -17.89 -14.74
CA SER A 4 7.89 -18.14 -13.97
C SER A 4 9.02 -17.15 -14.28
N PHE A 5 8.98 -16.50 -15.44
CA PHE A 5 10.01 -15.54 -15.86
C PHE A 5 9.83 -14.18 -15.19
N ALA A 6 8.61 -13.63 -15.21
CA ALA A 6 8.30 -12.35 -14.57
C ALA A 6 8.47 -12.37 -13.04
N GLN A 7 8.29 -13.53 -12.43
CA GLN A 7 8.44 -13.70 -10.98
C GLN A 7 9.92 -13.79 -10.56
N ASN A 8 10.72 -14.57 -11.27
CA ASN A 8 12.16 -14.65 -11.01
C ASN A 8 12.83 -13.31 -11.32
N SER A 9 12.37 -12.60 -12.36
CA SER A 9 12.86 -11.25 -12.65
C SER A 9 12.49 -10.26 -11.54
N LEU A 10 11.26 -10.28 -11.01
CA LEU A 10 10.87 -9.36 -9.93
C LEU A 10 11.69 -9.57 -8.65
N ASP A 11 11.84 -10.80 -8.18
CA ASP A 11 12.59 -11.07 -6.94
C ASP A 11 14.09 -10.80 -7.13
N SER A 12 14.70 -11.23 -8.24
CA SER A 12 16.10 -10.92 -8.54
C SER A 12 16.33 -9.41 -8.68
N PHE A 13 15.43 -8.70 -9.36
CA PHE A 13 15.49 -7.24 -9.50
C PHE A 13 15.31 -6.54 -8.15
N SER A 14 14.38 -7.00 -7.31
CA SER A 14 14.18 -6.47 -5.96
C SER A 14 15.43 -6.64 -5.10
N HIS A 15 16.11 -7.79 -5.18
CA HIS A 15 17.37 -8.02 -4.47
C HIS A 15 18.48 -7.11 -4.99
N ALA A 16 18.67 -7.01 -6.31
CA ALA A 16 19.67 -6.12 -6.90
C ALA A 16 19.44 -4.65 -6.51
N MET A 17 18.17 -4.21 -6.53
CA MET A 17 17.79 -2.86 -6.12
C MET A 17 18.05 -2.63 -4.62
N LEU A 18 17.75 -3.62 -3.77
CA LEU A 18 18.04 -3.54 -2.33
C LEU A 18 19.55 -3.46 -2.05
N ASP A 19 20.37 -4.22 -2.78
CA ASP A 19 21.83 -4.21 -2.63
C ASP A 19 22.45 -2.89 -3.09
N SER A 20 21.84 -2.24 -4.09
CA SER A 20 22.23 -0.90 -4.54
C SER A 20 21.73 0.23 -3.63
N ALA A 21 20.77 -0.05 -2.75
CA ALA A 21 20.12 0.94 -1.92
C ALA A 21 21.04 1.40 -0.77
N SER A 22 21.17 2.72 -0.60
CA SER A 22 21.91 3.31 0.53
C SER A 22 21.11 3.22 1.85
N LEU A 23 21.01 2.01 2.41
CA LEU A 23 20.29 1.69 3.63
C LEU A 23 21.23 1.23 4.75
N LYS A 24 20.81 1.42 6.00
CA LYS A 24 21.53 0.86 7.15
C LYS A 24 21.33 -0.66 7.19
N GLN A 25 22.31 -1.40 7.69
CA GLN A 25 22.27 -2.87 7.80
C GLN A 25 20.95 -3.41 8.41
N LYS A 26 20.51 -2.81 9.54
CA LYS A 26 19.25 -3.19 10.19
C LYS A 26 18.01 -3.00 9.28
N GLN A 27 18.03 -2.03 8.37
CA GLN A 27 16.94 -1.79 7.43
C GLN A 27 16.99 -2.81 6.29
N VAL A 28 18.19 -3.11 5.77
CA VAL A 28 18.41 -4.15 4.76
C VAL A 28 17.89 -5.51 5.26
N GLU A 29 18.23 -5.89 6.49
CA GLU A 29 17.73 -7.13 7.11
C GLU A 29 16.20 -7.19 7.19
N VAL A 30 15.54 -6.05 7.46
CA VAL A 30 14.08 -5.99 7.46
C VAL A 30 13.53 -6.17 6.05
N PHE A 31 14.05 -5.47 5.05
CA PHE A 31 13.59 -5.64 3.67
C PHE A 31 13.84 -7.05 3.13
N GLN A 32 14.97 -7.68 3.46
CA GLN A 32 15.21 -9.08 3.13
C GLN A 32 14.17 -10.03 3.76
N LYS A 33 13.71 -9.74 4.99
CA LYS A 33 12.60 -10.50 5.61
C LYS A 33 11.29 -10.31 4.85
N ILE A 34 11.01 -9.11 4.35
CA ILE A 34 9.82 -8.82 3.53
C ILE A 34 9.89 -9.63 2.22
N LEU A 35 11.00 -9.55 1.49
CA LEU A 35 11.19 -10.29 0.23
C LEU A 35 11.03 -11.80 0.42
N LYS A 36 11.57 -12.37 1.51
CA LYS A 36 11.37 -13.78 1.84
C LYS A 36 9.90 -14.17 2.05
N LYS A 37 9.05 -13.25 2.53
CA LYS A 37 7.62 -13.51 2.75
C LYS A 37 6.80 -13.57 1.45
N ARG A 38 7.28 -13.01 0.33
CA ARG A 38 6.62 -13.14 -0.99
C ARG A 38 6.36 -14.59 -1.38
N ASN A 39 7.30 -15.48 -1.05
CA ASN A 39 7.17 -16.92 -1.27
C ASN A 39 5.99 -17.54 -0.51
N SER A 40 5.70 -17.03 0.69
CA SER A 40 4.66 -17.54 1.57
C SER A 40 3.25 -17.00 1.29
N PHE A 41 3.14 -15.88 0.56
CA PHE A 41 1.90 -15.09 0.51
C PHE A 41 1.10 -15.19 -0.79
N LYS A 42 1.29 -16.24 -1.59
CA LYS A 42 0.62 -16.43 -2.91
C LYS A 42 0.75 -15.26 -3.90
N LEU A 43 1.52 -14.21 -3.61
CA LEU A 43 1.88 -13.16 -4.57
C LEU A 43 2.38 -13.77 -5.90
N LYS A 44 3.10 -14.88 -5.79
CA LYS A 44 3.60 -15.70 -6.90
C LYS A 44 2.52 -16.34 -7.77
N GLN A 45 1.35 -16.61 -7.21
CA GLN A 45 0.22 -17.22 -7.91
C GLN A 45 -0.62 -16.18 -8.65
N HIS A 46 -0.63 -14.93 -8.17
CA HIS A 46 -1.46 -13.86 -8.71
C HIS A 46 -0.74 -12.93 -9.69
N LEU A 47 0.61 -12.94 -9.69
CA LEU A 47 1.40 -12.12 -10.59
C LEU A 47 1.17 -12.54 -12.06
N ASP A 48 0.10 -12.02 -12.63
CA ASP A 48 -0.34 -12.34 -13.97
C ASP A 48 0.21 -11.30 -14.96
N THR A 49 1.08 -11.75 -15.85
CA THR A 49 1.70 -10.94 -16.91
C THR A 49 0.73 -10.56 -18.03
N THR A 50 -0.52 -11.01 -18.00
CA THR A 50 -1.55 -10.60 -18.98
C THR A 50 -2.01 -9.16 -18.76
N HIS A 51 -1.91 -8.65 -17.53
CA HIS A 51 -2.24 -7.27 -17.19
C HIS A 51 -1.12 -6.32 -17.61
N ARG A 52 -1.49 -5.12 -18.06
CA ARG A 52 -0.54 -4.14 -18.57
C ARG A 52 0.20 -3.39 -17.47
N HIS A 53 -0.51 -3.10 -16.38
CA HIS A 53 0.02 -2.38 -15.25
C HIS A 53 -0.29 -3.14 -13.96
N VAL A 54 0.75 -3.40 -13.17
CA VAL A 54 0.64 -4.10 -11.90
C VAL A 54 1.26 -3.26 -10.81
N PHE A 55 0.50 -2.97 -9.75
CA PHE A 55 0.99 -2.27 -8.58
C PHE A 55 0.94 -3.20 -7.38
N ILE A 56 2.08 -3.37 -6.71
CA ILE A 56 2.22 -4.21 -5.54
C ILE A 56 2.71 -3.34 -4.40
N THR A 57 1.98 -3.36 -3.29
CA THR A 57 2.38 -2.68 -2.06
C THR A 57 2.50 -3.69 -0.94
N GLU A 58 3.73 -3.90 -0.48
CA GLU A 58 4.03 -4.80 0.62
C GLU A 58 4.27 -3.99 1.88
N TYR A 59 3.59 -4.34 2.96
CA TYR A 59 3.74 -3.73 4.27
C TYR A 59 4.29 -4.74 5.25
N TYR A 60 5.20 -4.30 6.10
CA TYR A 60 5.68 -5.10 7.21
C TYR A 60 5.85 -4.26 8.45
N ASN A 61 5.14 -4.66 9.51
CA ASN A 61 5.18 -3.98 10.78
C ASN A 61 6.06 -4.77 11.77
N THR A 62 7.13 -4.13 12.24
CA THR A 62 8.11 -4.79 13.11
C THR A 62 7.64 -4.97 14.55
N LEU A 63 6.57 -4.29 14.99
CA LEU A 63 6.05 -4.42 16.37
C LEU A 63 5.26 -5.71 16.55
N ASN A 64 4.48 -6.11 15.54
CA ASN A 64 3.60 -7.27 15.61
C ASN A 64 3.96 -8.36 14.59
N ASN A 65 5.09 -8.22 13.87
CA ASN A 65 5.54 -9.14 12.83
C ASN A 65 4.48 -9.39 11.74
N ASN A 66 3.58 -8.43 11.53
CA ASN A 66 2.52 -8.55 10.55
C ASN A 66 3.03 -8.18 9.16
N TYR A 67 2.65 -8.98 8.17
CA TYR A 67 2.92 -8.72 6.76
C TYR A 67 1.59 -8.73 6.01
N SER A 68 1.40 -7.73 5.16
CA SER A 68 0.26 -7.65 4.26
C SER A 68 0.73 -7.16 2.90
N VAL A 69 0.12 -7.68 1.85
CA VAL A 69 0.39 -7.28 0.47
C VAL A 69 -0.90 -6.86 -0.19
N TYR A 70 -0.89 -5.72 -0.88
CA TYR A 70 -1.99 -5.23 -1.68
C TYR A 70 -1.57 -5.16 -3.13
N GLU A 71 -2.39 -5.70 -4.02
CA GLU A 71 -2.09 -5.86 -5.44
C GLU A 71 -3.23 -5.25 -6.25
N HIS A 72 -2.88 -4.45 -7.26
CA HIS A 72 -3.84 -3.84 -8.18
C HIS A 72 -3.39 -4.10 -9.62
N TYR A 73 -4.28 -4.70 -10.41
CA TYR A 73 -4.02 -5.10 -11.78
C TYR A 73 -4.92 -4.32 -12.74
N PHE A 74 -4.31 -3.74 -13.78
CA PHE A 74 -5.01 -2.94 -14.79
C PHE A 74 -4.66 -3.43 -16.20
N ASN A 75 -5.65 -3.47 -17.07
CA ASN A 75 -5.45 -3.63 -18.52
C ASN A 75 -5.14 -2.27 -19.16
N ALA A 76 -4.82 -2.28 -20.46
CA ALA A 76 -4.33 -1.10 -21.19
C ALA A 76 -5.30 0.10 -21.17
N THR A 77 -6.60 -0.18 -21.15
CA THR A 77 -7.66 0.82 -21.25
C THR A 77 -8.32 1.13 -19.91
N ASP A 78 -7.89 0.47 -18.85
CA ASP A 78 -8.55 0.57 -17.55
C ASP A 78 -8.13 1.85 -16.82
N THR A 79 -9.11 2.56 -16.27
CA THR A 79 -8.84 3.67 -15.33
C THR A 79 -8.73 3.17 -13.89
N LEU A 80 -9.40 2.06 -13.56
CA LEU A 80 -9.46 1.41 -12.24
C LEU A 80 -8.97 -0.02 -12.34
N ALA A 81 -8.48 -0.58 -11.24
CA ALA A 81 -8.02 -1.95 -11.23
C ALA A 81 -9.21 -2.88 -11.47
N LYS A 82 -9.07 -3.82 -12.41
CA LYS A 82 -10.07 -4.86 -12.66
C LYS A 82 -9.94 -6.03 -11.71
N ASN A 83 -8.74 -6.23 -11.14
CA ASN A 83 -8.50 -7.22 -10.12
C ASN A 83 -7.73 -6.57 -8.98
N VAL A 84 -8.24 -6.78 -7.76
CA VAL A 84 -7.64 -6.27 -6.53
C VAL A 84 -7.45 -7.44 -5.59
N TYR A 85 -6.24 -7.60 -5.06
CA TYR A 85 -5.97 -8.60 -4.03
C TYR A 85 -5.52 -7.91 -2.75
N LEU A 86 -6.22 -8.19 -1.65
CA LEU A 86 -5.93 -7.66 -0.33
C LEU A 86 -5.48 -8.80 0.58
N ALA A 87 -4.21 -8.75 1.01
CA ALA A 87 -3.59 -9.79 1.84
C ALA A 87 -3.76 -11.20 1.25
N GLY A 88 -3.60 -11.32 -0.07
CA GLY A 88 -3.70 -12.59 -0.81
C GLY A 88 -5.12 -13.11 -1.04
N LYS A 89 -6.15 -12.31 -0.74
CA LYS A 89 -7.55 -12.61 -1.09
C LYS A 89 -8.02 -11.67 -2.18
N GLU A 90 -8.67 -12.20 -3.21
CA GLU A 90 -9.36 -11.38 -4.21
C GLU A 90 -10.45 -10.57 -3.51
N ALA A 91 -10.47 -9.27 -3.76
CA ALA A 91 -11.49 -8.36 -3.29
C ALA A 91 -12.51 -8.15 -4.40
N ASP A 92 -13.79 -8.05 -4.03
CA ASP A 92 -14.81 -7.57 -4.95
C ASP A 92 -14.48 -6.12 -5.34
N VAL A 93 -14.34 -5.87 -6.64
CA VAL A 93 -13.87 -4.58 -7.16
C VAL A 93 -14.93 -3.51 -6.98
N GLU A 94 -16.21 -3.86 -7.07
CA GLU A 94 -17.31 -2.94 -6.83
C GLU A 94 -17.28 -2.53 -5.35
N GLU A 95 -17.23 -3.48 -4.41
CA GLU A 95 -17.13 -3.16 -2.98
C GLU A 95 -15.82 -2.44 -2.60
N TYR A 96 -14.71 -2.75 -3.28
CA TYR A 96 -13.42 -2.14 -3.01
C TYR A 96 -13.41 -0.64 -3.32
N TYR A 97 -14.07 -0.25 -4.42
CA TYR A 97 -14.20 1.14 -4.83
C TYR A 97 -15.48 1.81 -4.31
N ASN A 98 -16.47 1.03 -3.87
CA ASN A 98 -17.73 1.47 -3.30
C ASN A 98 -17.81 1.03 -1.83
N PRO A 99 -17.27 1.84 -0.89
CA PRO A 99 -17.36 1.49 0.51
C PRO A 99 -18.83 1.36 0.93
N LEU A 100 -19.09 0.34 1.73
CA LEU A 100 -20.38 -0.26 2.10
C LEU A 100 -21.29 0.68 2.94
N PHE A 101 -21.56 1.91 2.51
CA PHE A 101 -22.43 2.88 3.19
C PHE A 101 -23.01 3.86 2.17
N GLY A 102 -23.99 3.40 1.38
CA GLY A 102 -24.56 4.16 0.26
C GLY A 102 -24.97 5.59 0.63
N ILE A 103 -24.59 6.51 -0.28
CA ILE A 103 -24.81 7.99 -0.31
C ILE A 103 -23.60 8.71 0.34
N GLU A 104 -22.64 9.39 -0.32
CA GLU A 104 -22.61 10.11 -1.61
C GLU A 104 -21.24 10.01 -2.32
N ILE A 105 -21.33 9.76 -3.64
CA ILE A 105 -20.31 9.68 -4.68
C ILE A 105 -19.49 8.40 -4.63
N GLU A 106 -19.55 7.69 -5.77
CA GLU A 106 -18.51 6.85 -6.38
C GLU A 106 -17.14 7.55 -6.35
N LYS A 107 -16.62 7.89 -5.17
CA LYS A 107 -15.44 8.74 -5.04
C LYS A 107 -14.23 7.84 -5.10
N ILE A 108 -13.98 7.35 -6.31
CA ILE A 108 -12.66 6.94 -6.73
C ILE A 108 -11.74 8.11 -6.42
N TYR A 109 -10.89 7.95 -5.42
CA TYR A 109 -9.88 8.94 -5.13
C TYR A 109 -8.93 9.02 -6.31
N PRO A 110 -8.46 10.20 -6.74
CA PRO A 110 -7.50 10.30 -7.84
C PRO A 110 -6.30 9.35 -7.67
N SER A 111 -5.81 9.19 -6.43
CA SER A 111 -4.74 8.27 -6.04
C SER A 111 -5.01 6.78 -6.31
N GLN A 112 -6.26 6.40 -6.60
CA GLN A 112 -6.66 5.04 -6.94
C GLN A 112 -6.65 4.77 -8.45
N THR A 113 -6.67 5.81 -9.28
CA THR A 113 -6.69 5.69 -10.74
C THR A 113 -5.32 5.32 -11.31
N LEU A 114 -5.30 4.64 -12.45
CA LEU A 114 -4.07 4.21 -13.12
C LEU A 114 -3.09 5.37 -13.35
N ASN A 115 -3.56 6.46 -13.95
CA ASN A 115 -2.70 7.59 -14.33
C ASN A 115 -1.97 8.16 -13.12
N PHE A 116 -2.71 8.55 -12.07
CA PHE A 116 -2.11 9.06 -10.84
C PHE A 116 -1.20 8.03 -10.16
N LYS A 117 -1.61 6.76 -10.06
CA LYS A 117 -0.75 5.72 -9.46
C LYS A 117 0.55 5.56 -10.23
N SER A 118 0.49 5.50 -11.56
CA SER A 118 1.66 5.30 -12.41
C SER A 118 2.64 6.47 -12.30
N GLU A 119 2.15 7.70 -12.35
CA GLU A 119 2.98 8.90 -12.16
C GLU A 119 3.59 8.93 -10.76
N HIS A 120 2.77 8.67 -9.72
CA HIS A 120 3.22 8.66 -8.34
C HIS A 120 4.33 7.62 -8.10
N TYR A 121 4.17 6.40 -8.60
CA TYR A 121 5.16 5.33 -8.47
C TYR A 121 6.44 5.60 -9.27
N LYS A 122 6.33 6.17 -10.48
CA LYS A 122 7.50 6.55 -11.30
C LYS A 122 8.34 7.64 -10.63
N ASN A 123 7.72 8.49 -9.82
CA ASN A 123 8.39 9.57 -9.09
C ASN A 123 8.99 9.12 -7.75
N PHE A 124 8.76 7.87 -7.32
CA PHE A 124 9.38 7.37 -6.10
C PHE A 124 10.89 7.20 -6.27
N GLY A 125 11.65 7.75 -5.33
CA GLY A 125 13.06 7.40 -5.18
C GLY A 125 13.23 5.94 -4.75
N LEU A 126 14.39 5.35 -5.07
CA LEU A 126 14.74 3.98 -4.68
C LEU A 126 14.61 3.76 -3.17
N VAL A 127 15.01 4.75 -2.37
CA VAL A 127 14.84 4.76 -0.91
C VAL A 127 14.19 6.06 -0.47
N GLN A 128 13.14 5.95 0.33
CA GLN A 128 12.46 7.12 0.89
C GLN A 128 11.76 6.79 2.20
N ARG A 129 11.07 7.78 2.79
CA ARG A 129 10.21 7.56 3.95
C ARG A 129 8.84 7.10 3.48
N ALA A 130 8.21 6.22 4.25
CA ALA A 130 6.85 5.79 3.98
C ALA A 130 5.88 6.97 4.11
N GLU A 131 5.01 7.11 3.12
CA GLU A 131 3.85 7.98 3.21
C GLU A 131 2.87 7.42 4.25
N TYR A 132 2.17 8.31 4.94
CA TYR A 132 1.19 7.94 5.96
C TYR A 132 0.08 8.97 6.01
N ASP A 133 -1.12 8.53 6.41
CA ASP A 133 -2.20 9.46 6.70
C ASP A 133 -1.88 10.22 7.99
N SER A 134 -1.91 11.56 7.87
CA SER A 134 -1.70 12.46 8.99
C SER A 134 -2.95 12.65 9.84
N ILE A 135 -4.10 12.16 9.41
CA ILE A 135 -5.39 12.40 10.06
C ILE A 135 -5.76 11.21 10.96
N VAL A 136 -6.26 11.53 12.15
CA VAL A 136 -6.96 10.60 13.04
C VAL A 136 -8.30 11.23 13.36
N LEU A 137 -9.39 10.49 13.21
CA LEU A 137 -10.73 11.02 13.41
C LEU A 137 -11.16 10.85 14.88
N ALA A 138 -11.74 11.91 15.44
CA ALA A 138 -12.52 11.84 16.67
C ALA A 138 -13.99 11.74 16.28
N TYR A 139 -14.59 10.57 16.50
CA TYR A 139 -15.96 10.30 16.09
C TYR A 139 -16.96 10.96 17.02
N SER A 140 -17.89 11.70 16.43
CA SER A 140 -19.11 12.24 17.05
C SER A 140 -20.29 11.32 16.73
N THR A 141 -21.36 11.38 17.50
CA THR A 141 -22.69 10.96 17.02
C THR A 141 -23.62 12.17 16.96
N CYS A 142 -24.84 12.02 16.43
CA CYS A 142 -25.82 13.11 16.24
C CYS A 142 -26.11 13.95 17.49
N VAL A 143 -25.86 13.40 18.67
CA VAL A 143 -26.13 14.07 19.96
C VAL A 143 -24.97 13.98 20.94
N SER A 144 -23.86 13.34 20.58
CA SER A 144 -22.71 13.17 21.48
C SER A 144 -21.51 13.97 21.01
N ARG A 145 -20.81 14.60 21.96
CA ARG A 145 -19.50 15.22 21.68
C ARG A 145 -18.50 14.15 21.22
N PRO A 146 -17.50 14.50 20.39
CA PRO A 146 -16.48 13.56 19.97
C PRO A 146 -15.74 12.90 21.13
N ASP A 147 -15.49 11.58 21.04
CA ASP A 147 -14.66 10.89 22.03
C ASP A 147 -13.17 11.22 21.81
N MET A 148 -12.74 12.31 22.47
CA MET A 148 -11.36 12.78 22.39
C MET A 148 -10.36 11.87 23.10
N ASN A 149 -10.80 11.04 24.05
CA ASN A 149 -9.89 10.13 24.76
C ASN A 149 -9.53 8.95 23.86
N GLN A 150 -10.53 8.37 23.20
CA GLN A 150 -10.31 7.32 22.21
C GLN A 150 -9.48 7.83 21.02
N ALA A 151 -9.77 9.02 20.49
CA ALA A 151 -8.99 9.61 19.40
C ALA A 151 -7.50 9.85 19.77
N LYS A 152 -7.21 10.26 21.01
CA LYS A 152 -5.83 10.38 21.52
C LYS A 152 -5.14 9.01 21.61
N LYS A 153 -5.86 7.98 22.08
CA LYS A 153 -5.35 6.60 22.13
C LYS A 153 -5.04 6.08 20.72
N ASP A 154 -5.95 6.29 19.78
CA ASP A 154 -5.78 5.89 18.38
C ASP A 154 -4.64 6.63 17.70
N LYS A 155 -4.49 7.93 17.97
CA LYS A 155 -3.31 8.71 17.52
C LYS A 155 -2.01 8.14 18.06
N SER A 156 -1.95 7.73 19.33
CA SER A 156 -0.77 7.09 19.91
C SER A 156 -0.47 5.74 19.25
N ASN A 157 -1.50 4.91 19.04
CA ASN A 157 -1.38 3.61 18.38
C ASN A 157 -0.95 3.75 16.91
N ALA A 158 -1.57 4.66 16.17
CA ALA A 158 -1.23 4.96 14.78
C ALA A 158 0.22 5.44 14.67
N LYS A 159 0.68 6.33 15.57
CA LYS A 159 2.08 6.78 15.63
C LYS A 159 3.04 5.60 15.79
N LYS A 160 2.80 4.72 16.77
CA LYS A 160 3.63 3.51 16.98
C LYS A 160 3.64 2.62 15.75
N ARG A 161 2.47 2.39 15.14
CA ARG A 161 2.33 1.60 13.92
C ARG A 161 3.17 2.19 12.78
N ILE A 162 3.05 3.48 12.49
CA ILE A 162 3.79 4.17 11.42
C ILE A 162 5.31 4.13 11.67
N GLN A 163 5.74 4.37 12.90
CA GLN A 163 7.17 4.32 13.29
C GLN A 163 7.81 2.94 13.16
N SER A 164 7.01 1.89 12.94
CA SER A 164 7.46 0.51 12.84
C SER A 164 7.05 -0.18 11.54
N THR A 165 6.48 0.55 10.58
CA THR A 165 6.04 -0.02 9.30
C THR A 165 7.04 0.30 8.20
N TYR A 166 7.60 -0.76 7.63
CA TYR A 166 8.37 -0.73 6.38
C TYR A 166 7.43 -1.05 5.22
N LYS A 167 7.73 -0.50 4.05
CA LYS A 167 6.92 -0.71 2.85
C LYS A 167 7.80 -0.91 1.62
N ILE A 168 7.43 -1.84 0.74
CA ILE A 168 8.00 -1.96 -0.60
C ILE A 168 6.88 -1.63 -1.58
N CYS A 169 7.13 -0.63 -2.44
CA CYS A 169 6.25 -0.29 -3.55
C CYS A 169 6.87 -0.83 -4.82
N THR A 170 6.13 -1.63 -5.58
CA THR A 170 6.53 -2.10 -6.90
C THR A 170 5.48 -1.69 -7.91
N TYR A 171 5.92 -1.14 -9.03
CA TYR A 171 5.10 -0.92 -10.21
C TYR A 171 5.75 -1.62 -11.41
N ILE A 172 4.97 -2.43 -12.12
CA ILE A 172 5.37 -3.14 -13.32
C ILE A 172 4.57 -2.57 -14.49
N ASP A 173 5.28 -2.06 -15.49
CA ASP A 173 4.74 -1.61 -16.76
C ASP A 173 5.15 -2.61 -17.84
N VAL A 174 4.26 -3.53 -18.18
CA VAL A 174 4.56 -4.63 -19.10
C VAL A 174 4.79 -4.11 -20.52
N ASN A 175 4.15 -2.99 -20.89
CA ASN A 175 4.30 -2.42 -22.22
C ASN A 175 5.67 -1.75 -22.43
N ALA A 176 6.16 -1.08 -21.38
CA ALA A 176 7.48 -0.44 -21.38
C ALA A 176 8.63 -1.39 -20.98
N ASP A 177 8.32 -2.66 -20.67
CA ASP A 177 9.24 -3.63 -20.06
C ASP A 177 10.01 -3.03 -18.86
N ALA A 178 9.28 -2.32 -18.00
CA ALA A 178 9.86 -1.54 -16.91
C ALA A 178 9.32 -1.97 -15.54
N ILE A 179 10.24 -2.06 -14.56
CA ILE A 179 9.91 -2.33 -13.16
C ILE A 179 10.48 -1.19 -12.31
N TYR A 180 9.60 -0.57 -11.53
CA TYR A 180 9.94 0.49 -10.58
C TYR A 180 9.79 -0.05 -9.16
N ILE A 181 10.82 0.09 -8.33
CA ILE A 181 10.83 -0.37 -6.94
C ILE A 181 11.25 0.77 -6.02
N SER A 182 10.53 0.92 -4.91
CA SER A 182 10.87 1.84 -3.84
C SER A 182 10.83 1.16 -2.47
N PHE A 183 11.93 1.26 -1.74
CA PHE A 183 12.07 0.82 -0.35
C PHE A 183 11.72 1.99 0.59
N GLN A 184 10.58 1.88 1.24
CA GLN A 184 10.04 2.91 2.11
C GLN A 184 10.29 2.56 3.59
N THR A 185 11.06 3.42 4.25
CA THR A 185 11.44 3.26 5.65
C THR A 185 10.45 3.94 6.61
N PRO A 186 10.32 3.48 7.86
CA PRO A 186 9.39 4.08 8.82
C PRO A 186 9.67 5.56 9.07
N VAL A 187 8.59 6.33 9.28
CA VAL A 187 8.71 7.73 9.65
C VAL A 187 9.04 7.84 11.13
N LYS A 188 10.16 8.48 11.46
CA LYS A 188 10.61 8.62 12.86
C LYS A 188 9.66 9.48 13.70
N ASN A 189 9.19 10.60 13.16
CA ASN A 189 8.37 11.58 13.86
C ASN A 189 7.11 11.91 13.03
N PRO A 190 6.13 10.99 12.97
CA PRO A 190 4.92 11.26 12.21
C PRO A 190 4.09 12.36 12.89
N GLN A 191 3.64 13.34 12.11
CA GLN A 191 2.84 14.47 12.57
C GLN A 191 1.37 14.15 12.32
N LEU A 192 0.71 13.63 13.36
CA LEU A 192 -0.70 13.27 13.30
C LEU A 192 -1.58 14.39 13.88
N ARG A 193 -2.65 14.75 13.20
CA ARG A 193 -3.69 15.70 13.65
C ARG A 193 -4.99 14.95 13.95
N ILE A 194 -5.68 15.39 15.00
CA ILE A 194 -7.02 14.89 15.31
C ILE A 194 -8.03 15.84 14.66
N ILE A 195 -8.96 15.29 13.89
CA ILE A 195 -10.05 16.04 13.27
C ILE A 195 -11.36 15.53 13.86
N ASN A 196 -12.24 16.44 14.25
CA ASN A 196 -13.59 16.08 14.67
C ASN A 196 -14.37 15.66 13.44
N TYR A 197 -14.91 14.45 13.48
CA TYR A 197 -15.68 13.89 12.40
C TYR A 197 -17.06 13.50 12.92
N ASN A 198 -18.09 13.87 12.17
CA ASN A 198 -19.45 13.52 12.50
C ASN A 198 -20.01 12.65 11.37
N PRO A 199 -20.18 11.34 11.59
CA PRO A 199 -20.65 10.39 10.57
C PRO A 199 -22.10 10.63 10.15
N VAL A 200 -22.81 11.48 10.89
CA VAL A 200 -24.14 12.02 10.57
C VAL A 200 -24.11 12.85 9.28
N TRP A 201 -22.96 13.34 8.84
CA TRP A 201 -22.86 14.12 7.60
C TRP A 201 -22.53 13.24 6.39
N ASP A 202 -22.51 11.92 6.59
CA ASP A 202 -22.31 10.91 5.56
C ASP A 202 -23.63 10.23 5.15
N TRP A 203 -24.79 10.83 5.48
CA TRP A 203 -26.13 10.33 5.14
C TRP A 203 -26.92 11.27 4.21
#